data_AF-A0A2Z5ENG5-F1
#
_entry.id   AF-A0A2Z5ENG5-F1
#
_cell.length_a   1.000
_cell.length_b   1.000
_cell.length_c   1.000
_cell.angle_alpha   90.00
_cell.angle_beta   90.00
_cell.angle_gamma   90.00
#
_symmetry.space_group_name_H-M   'P 1'
#
loop_
_entity.id
_entity.type
_entity.pdbx_description
1 polymer ?
#
loop_
_entity_poly.entity_id
_entity_poly.type
_entity_poly.pdbx_seq_one_letter_code
_entity_poly.pdbx_strand_id
1 'polypeptide(L)'
;CGPGLIGDDVEAVCRHAAEQLRLPVVPVLAAGFVGTKNAGNRLGGAALLTHVIGTAEPAYTTPHDVNLIGEYNIAGELWQVLPLLDRLGIRILSRISGDARYAELTWAHRAKAS
;
A
#
# COMPACT_ATOMS: atom_id res chain seq x y z
N CYS A 1 5.48 -1.39 20.64
CA CYS A 1 6.31 -0.39 21.37
C CYS A 1 7.72 -0.92 21.66
N GLY A 2 7.86 -2.14 22.17
CA GLY A 2 9.16 -2.74 22.54
C GLY A 2 10.33 -2.48 21.58
N PRO A 3 10.24 -2.85 20.28
CA PRO A 3 11.35 -2.69 19.33
C PRO A 3 11.86 -1.24 19.23
N GLY A 4 10.94 -0.27 19.25
CA GLY A 4 11.28 1.15 19.19
C GLY A 4 11.85 1.72 20.51
N LEU A 5 11.65 1.04 21.65
CA LEU A 5 12.20 1.47 22.94
C LEU A 5 13.61 0.92 23.17
N ILE A 6 13.91 -0.27 22.66
CA ILE A 6 15.19 -0.95 22.85
C ILE A 6 16.19 -0.68 21.71
N GLY A 7 15.75 -0.01 20.65
CA GLY A 7 16.60 0.40 19.54
C GLY A 7 16.89 -0.70 18.53
N ASP A 8 15.96 -1.65 18.36
CA ASP A 8 16.10 -2.71 17.36
C ASP A 8 16.15 -2.10 15.94
N ASP A 9 17.14 -2.52 15.15
CA ASP A 9 17.23 -2.18 13.72
C ASP A 9 16.31 -3.10 12.90
N VAL A 10 15.00 -2.81 13.00
CA VAL A 10 13.95 -3.54 12.27
C VAL A 10 14.16 -3.48 10.76
N GLU A 11 14.71 -2.37 10.24
CA GLU A 11 14.98 -2.22 8.81
C GLU A 11 16.07 -3.19 8.32
N ALA A 12 17.17 -3.33 9.07
CA ALA A 12 18.21 -4.30 8.77
C ALA A 12 17.68 -5.74 8.84
N VAL A 13 16.85 -6.05 9.83
CA VAL A 13 16.21 -7.37 9.96
C VAL A 13 15.29 -7.65 8.76
N CYS A 14 14.44 -6.69 8.38
CA CYS A 14 13.56 -6.83 7.22
C CYS A 14 14.37 -7.03 5.92
N ARG A 15 15.45 -6.28 5.72
CA ARG A 15 16.32 -6.44 4.55
C ARG A 15 16.95 -7.83 4.48
N HIS A 16 17.52 -8.31 5.59
CA HIS A 16 18.09 -9.65 5.66
C HIS A 16 17.03 -10.74 5.41
N ALA A 17 15.85 -10.60 6.01
CA ALA A 17 14.75 -11.54 5.81
C ALA A 17 14.25 -11.56 4.35
N ALA A 18 14.19 -10.40 3.69
CA ALA A 18 13.79 -10.30 2.29
C ALA A 18 14.77 -11.05 1.36
N GLU A 19 16.07 -10.95 1.64
CA GLU A 19 17.11 -11.69 0.90
C GLU A 19 16.98 -13.22 1.11
N GLN A 20 16.80 -13.66 2.35
CA GLN A 20 16.68 -15.08 2.68
C GLN A 20 15.41 -15.71 2.11
N LEU A 21 14.27 -15.04 2.26
CA LEU A 21 12.96 -15.55 1.85
C LEU A 21 12.66 -15.32 0.36
N ARG A 22 13.40 -14.43 -0.30
CA ARG A 22 13.14 -13.97 -1.67
C ARG A 22 11.72 -13.44 -1.84
N LEU A 23 11.23 -12.78 -0.80
CA LEU A 23 9.91 -12.15 -0.74
C LEU A 23 10.05 -10.73 -0.20
N PRO A 24 9.21 -9.78 -0.62
CA PRO A 24 9.22 -8.45 -0.03
C PRO A 24 8.90 -8.49 1.47
N VAL A 25 9.77 -7.88 2.28
CA VAL A 25 9.56 -7.70 3.72
C VAL A 25 9.64 -6.19 4.01
N VAL A 26 8.52 -5.59 4.37
CA VAL A 26 8.39 -4.12 4.49
C VAL A 26 8.48 -3.72 5.96
N PRO A 27 9.48 -2.89 6.36
CA PRO A 27 9.53 -2.36 7.71
C PRO A 27 8.44 -1.30 7.89
N VAL A 28 7.67 -1.39 8.99
CA VAL A 28 6.66 -0.40 9.37
C VAL A 28 6.92 0.07 10.79
N LEU A 29 7.60 1.21 10.92
CA LEU A 29 8.03 1.76 12.21
C LEU A 29 6.90 2.55 12.89
N ALA A 30 5.81 1.88 13.25
CA ALA A 30 4.60 2.49 13.82
C ALA A 30 4.44 2.21 15.33
N ALA A 31 5.47 2.48 16.13
CA ALA A 31 5.38 2.26 17.58
C ALA A 31 4.30 3.15 18.21
N GLY A 32 3.49 2.60 19.12
CA GLY A 32 2.30 3.28 19.67
C GLY A 32 2.58 4.58 20.45
N PHE A 33 3.82 4.80 20.92
CA PHE A 33 4.21 6.07 21.56
C PHE A 33 4.52 7.19 20.56
N VAL A 34 4.61 6.88 19.25
CA VAL A 34 4.93 7.86 18.19
C VAL A 34 3.78 8.82 17.92
N GLY A 35 2.55 8.48 18.34
CA GLY A 35 1.43 9.40 18.30
C GLY A 35 0.08 8.72 18.25
N THR A 36 -0.91 9.46 17.74
CA THR A 36 -2.29 9.00 17.61
C THR A 36 -2.48 8.09 16.38
N LYS A 37 -3.70 7.58 16.18
CA LYS A 37 -4.10 6.84 14.97
C LYS A 37 -3.61 7.50 13.67
N ASN A 38 -3.67 8.83 13.57
CA ASN A 38 -3.25 9.56 12.38
C ASN A 38 -1.74 9.44 12.12
N ALA A 39 -0.91 9.35 13.18
CA ALA A 39 0.51 9.08 13.03
C ALA A 39 0.74 7.69 12.43
N GLY A 40 -0.03 6.68 12.87
CA GLY A 40 -0.01 5.34 12.29
C GLY A 40 -0.36 5.34 10.80
N ASN A 41 -1.42 6.03 10.40
CA ASN A 41 -1.81 6.16 8.99
C ASN A 41 -0.69 6.79 8.14
N ARG A 42 -0.07 7.85 8.65
CA ARG A 42 1.05 8.53 7.97
C ARG A 42 2.24 7.59 7.81
N LEU A 43 2.60 6.83 8.85
CA LEU A 43 3.73 5.90 8.83
C LEU A 43 3.48 4.70 7.92
N GLY A 44 2.25 4.16 7.90
CA GLY A 44 1.86 3.12 6.96
C GLY A 44 1.91 3.60 5.51
N GLY A 45 1.38 4.79 5.24
CA GLY A 45 1.47 5.43 3.92
C GLY A 45 2.91 5.69 3.48
N ALA A 46 3.76 6.18 4.39
CA ALA A 46 5.18 6.38 4.13
C ALA A 46 5.88 5.05 3.79
N ALA A 47 5.62 3.99 4.55
CA ALA A 47 6.20 2.67 4.28
C ALA A 47 5.81 2.14 2.88
N LEU A 48 4.56 2.32 2.47
CA LEU A 48 4.12 1.97 1.11
C LEU A 48 4.86 2.78 0.04
N LEU A 49 4.95 4.10 0.21
CA LEU A 49 5.64 4.99 -0.72
C LEU A 49 7.13 4.70 -0.83
N THR A 50 7.78 4.36 0.29
CA THR A 50 9.23 4.15 0.34
C THR A 50 9.64 2.75 -0.13
N HIS A 51 8.86 1.72 0.18
CA HIS A 51 9.30 0.33 0.01
C HIS A 51 8.49 -0.50 -0.98
N VAL A 52 7.28 -0.07 -1.37
CA VAL A 52 6.36 -0.89 -2.16
C VAL A 52 6.07 -0.26 -3.51
N ILE A 53 5.56 0.97 -3.53
CA ILE A 53 5.17 1.66 -4.75
C ILE A 53 6.42 1.93 -5.60
N GLY A 54 6.37 1.60 -6.89
CA GLY A 54 7.50 1.75 -7.80
C GLY A 54 8.36 0.50 -7.98
N THR A 55 8.05 -0.61 -7.28
CA THR A 55 8.90 -1.82 -7.30
C THR A 55 8.59 -2.79 -8.43
N ALA A 56 7.47 -2.62 -9.14
CA ALA A 56 7.16 -3.40 -10.34
C ALA A 56 6.28 -2.61 -11.32
N GLU A 57 6.02 -3.20 -12.48
CA GLU A 57 5.21 -2.61 -13.54
C GLU A 57 3.95 -3.44 -13.81
N PRO A 58 2.82 -2.80 -14.14
CA PRO A 58 1.62 -3.54 -14.50
C PRO A 58 1.80 -4.11 -15.92
N ALA A 59 1.08 -5.20 -16.22
CA ALA A 59 1.14 -5.80 -17.56
C ALA A 59 0.74 -4.83 -18.70
N TYR A 60 -0.16 -3.89 -18.41
CA TYR A 60 -0.57 -2.83 -19.33
C TYR A 60 -1.17 -1.64 -18.57
N THR A 61 -1.16 -0.48 -19.21
CA THR A 61 -1.81 0.75 -18.71
C THR A 61 -2.91 1.22 -19.65
N THR A 62 -3.85 2.01 -19.12
CA THR A 62 -4.89 2.68 -19.90
C THR A 62 -4.86 4.20 -19.65
N PRO A 63 -5.47 5.01 -20.53
CA PRO A 63 -5.64 6.45 -20.28
C PRO A 63 -6.51 6.79 -19.06
N HIS A 64 -7.23 5.82 -18.49
CA HIS A 64 -8.22 6.02 -17.41
C HIS A 64 -7.89 5.19 -16.15
N ASP A 65 -6.60 4.88 -15.96
CA ASP A 65 -6.12 4.20 -14.76
C ASP A 65 -6.14 5.14 -13.55
N VAL A 66 -6.78 4.75 -12.45
CA VAL A 66 -6.85 5.53 -11.21
C VAL A 66 -6.49 4.70 -9.99
N ASN A 67 -5.97 5.36 -8.96
CA ASN A 67 -5.85 4.75 -7.63
C ASN A 67 -7.06 5.12 -6.76
N LEU A 68 -7.42 4.23 -5.83
CA LEU A 68 -8.34 4.54 -4.75
C LEU A 68 -7.55 4.62 -3.44
N ILE A 69 -7.46 5.81 -2.84
CA ILE A 69 -6.72 6.04 -1.59
C ILE A 69 -7.70 6.28 -0.44
N GLY A 70 -7.50 5.55 0.65
CA GLY A 70 -8.33 5.67 1.86
C GLY A 70 -9.67 4.97 1.77
N GLU A 71 -9.89 4.16 0.75
CA GLU A 71 -11.03 3.24 0.65
C GLU A 71 -10.63 1.89 1.26
N TYR A 72 -11.44 1.38 2.19
CA TYR A 72 -11.14 0.18 2.98
C TYR A 72 -12.09 -1.00 2.69
N ASN A 73 -13.06 -0.80 1.80
CA ASN A 73 -14.09 -1.76 1.45
C ASN A 73 -14.85 -2.29 2.68
N ILE A 74 -15.19 -1.37 3.60
CA ILE A 74 -15.96 -1.73 4.80
C ILE A 74 -17.30 -2.30 4.35
N ALA A 75 -17.67 -3.46 4.89
CA ALA A 75 -18.92 -4.15 4.55
C ALA A 75 -19.16 -4.39 3.04
N GLY A 76 -18.11 -4.38 2.20
CA GLY A 76 -18.27 -4.59 0.76
C GLY A 76 -18.75 -3.34 -0.01
N GLU A 77 -18.70 -2.15 0.59
CA GLU A 77 -19.16 -0.89 -0.03
C GLU A 77 -18.48 -0.63 -1.38
N LEU A 78 -17.17 -0.87 -1.47
CA LEU A 78 -16.43 -0.67 -2.73
C LEU A 78 -16.97 -1.57 -3.83
N TRP A 79 -17.39 -2.81 -3.54
CA TRP A 79 -17.93 -3.73 -4.55
C TRP A 79 -19.22 -3.23 -5.21
N GLN A 80 -19.97 -2.35 -4.55
CA GLN A 80 -21.14 -1.69 -5.15
C GLN A 80 -20.74 -0.58 -6.12
N VAL A 81 -19.58 0.03 -5.91
CA VAL A 81 -19.06 1.15 -6.72
C VAL A 81 -18.25 0.65 -7.93
N LEU A 82 -17.57 -0.49 -7.82
CA LEU A 82 -16.75 -1.05 -8.91
C LEU A 82 -17.48 -1.14 -10.27
N PRO A 83 -18.73 -1.65 -10.36
CA PRO A 83 -19.44 -1.75 -11.64
C PRO A 83 -19.79 -0.38 -12.24
N LEU A 84 -19.96 0.64 -11.40
CA LEU A 84 -20.23 2.00 -11.87
C LEU A 84 -18.99 2.63 -12.50
N LEU A 85 -17.81 2.44 -11.88
CA LEU A 85 -16.54 2.92 -12.42
C LEU A 85 -16.19 2.22 -13.74
N ASP A 86 -16.43 0.90 -13.82
CA ASP A 86 -16.24 0.13 -15.05
C ASP A 86 -17.15 0.63 -16.19
N ARG A 87 -18.42 0.91 -15.91
CA ARG A 87 -19.36 1.51 -16.87
C ARG A 87 -18.97 2.91 -17.34
N LEU A 88 -18.20 3.66 -16.54
CA LEU A 88 -17.63 4.95 -16.90
C LEU A 88 -16.31 4.82 -17.67
N GLY A 89 -15.81 3.59 -17.87
CA GLY A 89 -14.51 3.34 -18.50
C GLY A 89 -13.32 3.66 -17.60
N ILE A 90 -13.53 3.79 -16.29
CA ILE A 90 -12.49 4.08 -15.31
C ILE A 90 -11.95 2.76 -14.77
N ARG A 91 -10.66 2.50 -14.96
CA ARG A 91 -10.01 1.30 -14.45
C ARG A 91 -9.29 1.62 -13.15
N ILE A 92 -9.66 0.92 -12.08
CA ILE A 92 -8.91 0.99 -10.83
C ILE A 92 -7.62 0.19 -11.00
N LEU A 93 -6.49 0.88 -10.97
CA LEU A 93 -5.16 0.28 -11.09
C LEU A 93 -4.67 -0.26 -9.75
N SER A 94 -4.95 0.45 -8.65
CA SER A 94 -4.56 0.06 -7.29
C SER A 94 -5.52 0.58 -6.24
N ARG A 95 -5.71 -0.19 -5.16
CA ARG A 95 -6.50 0.19 -3.98
C ARG A 95 -5.58 0.29 -2.77
N ILE A 96 -5.68 1.38 -2.04
CA ILE A 96 -4.95 1.61 -0.79
C ILE A 96 -6.05 1.86 0.28
N SER A 97 -6.64 0.84 0.89
CA SER A 97 -6.17 -0.57 0.96
C SER A 97 -7.27 -1.64 0.87
N GLY A 98 -8.55 -1.25 0.73
CA GLY A 98 -9.69 -2.16 0.73
C GLY A 98 -9.63 -3.22 -0.37
N ASP A 99 -9.63 -4.50 0.00
CA ASP A 99 -9.48 -5.67 -0.88
C ASP A 99 -8.25 -5.61 -1.82
N ALA A 100 -7.23 -4.84 -1.46
CA ALA A 100 -6.04 -4.71 -2.26
C ALA A 100 -5.25 -6.02 -2.37
N ARG A 101 -4.42 -6.12 -3.42
CA ARG A 101 -3.41 -7.19 -3.56
C ARG A 101 -2.03 -6.55 -3.56
N TYR A 102 -1.04 -7.18 -2.94
CA TYR A 102 0.32 -6.61 -2.86
C TYR A 102 0.84 -6.15 -4.24
N ALA A 103 0.66 -6.98 -5.26
CA ALA A 103 1.09 -6.68 -6.62
C ALA A 103 0.52 -5.35 -7.15
N GLU A 104 -0.75 -5.05 -6.87
CA GLU A 104 -1.36 -3.81 -7.38
C GLU A 104 -0.77 -2.54 -6.75
N LEU A 105 -0.34 -2.64 -5.49
CA LEU A 105 0.34 -1.55 -4.79
C LEU A 105 1.71 -1.23 -5.44
N THR A 106 2.41 -2.24 -5.96
CA THR A 106 3.76 -2.05 -6.51
C THR A 106 3.81 -1.15 -7.74
N TRP A 107 2.71 -1.06 -8.48
CA TRP A 107 2.59 -0.25 -9.68
C TRP A 107 1.61 0.93 -9.57
N ALA A 108 1.22 1.31 -8.34
CA ALA A 108 0.32 2.43 -8.11
C ALA A 108 0.83 3.76 -8.70
N HIS A 109 2.15 3.91 -8.90
CA HIS A 109 2.77 5.08 -9.55
C HIS A 109 2.41 5.25 -11.02
N ARG A 110 1.76 4.27 -11.66
CA ARG A 110 1.37 4.33 -13.08
C ARG A 110 -0.03 4.91 -13.34
N ALA A 111 -0.81 5.13 -12.28
CA ALA A 111 -2.14 5.73 -12.38
C ALA A 111 -2.08 7.16 -12.94
N LYS A 112 -3.17 7.59 -13.57
CA LYS A 112 -3.34 8.94 -14.14
C LYS A 112 -3.91 9.93 -13.12
N ALA A 113 -4.62 9.41 -12.12
CA ALA A 113 -5.14 10.16 -10.98
C ALA A 113 -5.15 9.27 -9.72
N SER A 114 -5.26 9.88 -8.55
CA SER A 114 -5.31 9.22 -7.24
C SER A 114 -6.23 9.93 -6.27
#